data_AF-F2L5A1-F1
#
_entry.id   AF-F2L5A1-F1
#
_cell.length_a   1.000
_cell.length_b   1.000
_cell.length_c   1.000
_cell.angle_alpha   90.00
_cell.angle_beta   90.00
_cell.angle_gamma   90.00
#
_symmetry.space_group_name_H-M   'P 1'
#
loop_
_entity.id
_entity.type
_entity.pdbx_description
1 polymer ?
#
loop_
_entity_poly.entity_id
_entity_poly.type
_entity_poly.pdbx_seq_one_letter_code
_entity_poly.pdbx_strand_id
1 'polypeptide(L)'
;MLKRELIRLLEEDAEFRDIARAKLGIAELAQTLQRLAQALENLAAEIREQNVSTRALAEACRSSSSDIAALKSLAEREVEAIGALARTVEQIAERLEKRQTESTDALSARIVEVAEAVRKLDETLRKLVAAI
;
A
#
# COMPACT_ATOMS: atom_id res chain seq x y z
N MET A 1 56.01 -1.25 61.22
CA MET A 1 57.21 -0.56 60.69
C MET A 1 57.02 -0.09 59.26
N LEU A 2 56.69 -0.98 58.29
CA LEU A 2 56.57 -0.64 56.86
C LEU A 2 55.76 0.61 56.52
N LYS A 3 54.57 0.80 57.10
CA LYS A 3 53.73 1.98 56.81
C LYS A 3 54.41 3.31 57.17
N ARG A 4 55.18 3.36 58.26
CA ARG A 4 55.91 4.58 58.65
C ARG A 4 57.09 4.84 57.72
N GLU A 5 57.79 3.79 57.30
CA GLU A 5 58.90 3.89 56.35
C GLU A 5 58.42 4.34 54.96
N LEU A 6 57.25 3.85 54.52
CA LEU A 6 56.65 4.24 53.24
C LEU A 6 56.20 5.71 53.24
N ILE A 7 55.66 6.20 54.37
CA ILE A 7 55.30 7.60 54.54
C ILE A 7 56.55 8.48 54.51
N ARG A 8 57.61 8.08 55.22
CA ARG A 8 58.89 8.79 55.23
C ARG A 8 59.50 8.90 53.83
N LEU A 9 59.53 7.79 53.08
CA LEU A 9 60.02 7.78 51.69
C LEU A 9 59.15 8.67 50.78
N LEU A 10 57.83 8.74 51.00
CA LEU A 10 56.96 9.67 50.26
C LEU A 10 57.16 11.14 50.66
N GLU A 11 57.67 11.44 51.86
CA GLU A 11 57.88 12.82 52.33
C GLU A 11 59.28 13.34 51.99
N GLU A 12 60.30 12.51 52.13
CA GLU A 12 61.71 12.90 52.06
C GLU A 12 62.37 12.59 50.70
N ASP A 13 61.87 11.60 49.94
CA ASP A 13 62.46 11.17 48.67
C ASP A 13 61.59 11.60 47.46
N ALA A 14 62.14 12.50 46.65
CA ALA A 14 61.47 13.03 45.47
C ALA A 14 61.33 11.99 44.34
N GLU A 15 62.35 11.15 44.14
CA GLU A 15 62.32 10.12 43.10
C GLU A 15 61.30 9.03 43.44
N PHE A 16 61.23 8.63 44.72
CA PHE A 16 60.23 7.67 45.19
C PHE A 16 58.79 8.21 45.00
N ARG A 17 58.55 9.49 45.28
CA ARG A 17 57.25 10.14 45.01
C ARG A 17 56.88 10.13 43.53
N ASP A 18 57.79 10.50 42.67
CA ASP A 18 57.52 10.61 41.23
C ASP A 18 57.26 9.23 40.62
N ILE A 19 58.00 8.21 41.06
CA ILE A 19 57.74 6.81 40.70
C ILE A 19 56.36 6.37 41.21
N ALA A 20 56.01 6.67 42.47
CA ALA A 20 54.71 6.31 43.03
C ALA A 20 53.54 6.98 42.27
N ARG A 21 53.66 8.27 41.95
CA ARG A 21 52.68 9.01 41.13
C ARG A 21 52.57 8.44 39.72
N ALA A 22 53.69 8.14 39.07
CA ALA A 22 53.70 7.53 37.75
C ALA A 22 53.02 6.15 37.75
N LYS A 23 53.29 5.31 38.76
CA LYS A 23 52.65 3.99 38.89
C LYS A 23 51.13 4.10 39.10
N LEU A 24 50.67 5.03 39.93
CA LEU A 24 49.24 5.29 40.13
C LEU A 24 48.59 5.81 38.83
N GLY A 25 49.22 6.77 38.15
CA GLY A 25 48.72 7.28 36.87
C GLY A 25 48.65 6.21 35.78
N ILE A 26 49.64 5.30 35.71
CA ILE A 26 49.61 4.14 34.81
C ILE A 26 48.45 3.21 35.16
N ALA A 27 48.18 2.96 36.44
CA ALA A 27 47.07 2.12 36.86
C ALA A 27 45.70 2.72 36.49
N GLU A 28 45.53 4.03 36.66
CA GLU A 28 44.31 4.76 36.24
C GLU A 28 44.12 4.72 34.72
N LEU A 29 45.19 4.92 33.95
CA LEU A 29 45.18 4.79 32.49
C LEU A 29 44.80 3.38 32.05
N ALA A 30 45.35 2.35 32.68
CA ALA A 30 45.03 0.96 32.37
C ALA A 30 43.54 0.65 32.63
N GLN A 31 42.99 1.11 33.76
CA GLN A 31 41.55 0.97 34.05
C GLN A 31 40.69 1.72 33.04
N THR A 32 41.10 2.91 32.64
CA THR A 32 40.38 3.72 31.63
C THR A 32 40.39 3.01 30.28
N LEU A 33 41.52 2.48 29.85
CA LEU A 33 41.64 1.70 28.61
C LEU A 33 40.77 0.44 28.65
N GLN A 34 40.72 -0.26 29.78
CA GLN A 34 39.86 -1.44 29.93
C GLN A 34 38.38 -1.08 29.79
N ARG A 35 37.93 0.03 30.40
CA ARG A 35 36.55 0.51 30.25
C ARG A 35 36.23 0.92 28.82
N LEU A 36 37.15 1.59 28.14
CA LEU A 36 37.00 1.96 26.73
C LEU A 36 36.93 0.74 25.82
N ALA A 37 37.76 -0.28 26.06
CA ALA A 37 37.71 -1.54 25.32
C ALA A 37 36.34 -2.20 25.46
N GLN A 38 35.80 -2.28 26.69
CA GLN A 38 34.47 -2.83 26.93
C GLN A 38 33.36 -2.03 26.24
N ALA A 39 33.45 -0.69 26.27
CA ALA A 39 32.50 0.18 25.59
C ALA A 39 32.51 -0.03 24.07
N LEU A 40 33.71 -0.20 23.48
CA LEU A 40 33.86 -0.49 22.05
C LEU A 40 33.29 -1.86 21.67
N GLU A 41 33.47 -2.88 22.51
CA GLU A 41 32.87 -4.20 22.29
C GLU A 41 31.35 -4.14 22.30
N ASN A 42 30.77 -3.41 23.26
CA ASN A 42 29.32 -3.23 23.36
C ASN A 42 28.78 -2.48 22.13
N LEU A 43 29.43 -1.38 21.73
CA LEU A 43 29.04 -0.63 20.54
C LEU A 43 29.14 -1.49 19.26
N ALA A 44 30.17 -2.32 19.16
CA ALA A 44 30.29 -3.26 18.03
C ALA A 44 29.18 -4.31 18.04
N ALA A 45 28.69 -4.74 19.20
CA ALA A 45 27.53 -5.63 19.30
C ALA A 45 26.23 -4.93 18.85
N GLU A 46 25.99 -3.70 19.33
CA GLU A 46 24.84 -2.89 18.94
C GLU A 46 24.81 -2.63 17.42
N ILE A 47 25.96 -2.29 16.82
CA ILE A 47 26.07 -2.10 15.36
C ILE A 47 25.72 -3.38 14.59
N ARG A 48 26.12 -4.57 15.10
CA ARG A 48 25.76 -5.84 14.45
C ARG A 48 24.26 -6.08 14.52
N GLU A 49 23.64 -5.84 15.66
CA GLU A 49 22.19 -5.99 15.83
C GLU A 49 21.41 -5.02 14.94
N GLN A 50 21.82 -3.75 14.91
CA GLN A 50 21.24 -2.75 14.00
C GLN A 50 21.35 -3.16 12.54
N ASN A 51 22.51 -3.69 12.12
CA ASN A 51 22.68 -4.17 10.75
C ASN A 51 21.73 -5.34 10.40
N VAL A 52 21.48 -6.25 11.34
CA VAL A 52 20.50 -7.33 11.15
C VAL A 52 19.10 -6.75 10.98
N SER A 53 18.71 -5.81 11.85
CA SER A 53 17.41 -5.13 11.78
C SER A 53 17.24 -4.36 10.47
N THR A 54 18.25 -3.60 10.03
CA THR A 54 18.23 -2.87 8.76
C THR A 54 18.07 -3.81 7.56
N ARG A 55 18.73 -4.97 7.56
CA ARG A 55 18.57 -5.98 6.49
C ARG A 55 17.16 -6.54 6.44
N ALA A 56 16.59 -6.88 7.60
CA ALA A 56 15.22 -7.38 7.70
C ALA A 56 14.21 -6.33 7.20
N LEU A 57 14.39 -5.05 7.57
CA LEU A 57 13.57 -3.96 7.07
C LEU A 57 13.69 -3.80 5.54
N ALA A 58 14.90 -3.88 4.99
CA ALA A 58 15.10 -3.81 3.54
C ALA A 58 14.43 -4.97 2.80
N GLU A 59 14.43 -6.18 3.36
CA GLU A 59 13.69 -7.33 2.84
C GLU A 59 12.18 -7.11 2.88
N ALA A 60 11.64 -6.63 4.01
CA ALA A 60 10.23 -6.30 4.16
C ALA A 60 9.80 -5.24 3.13
N CYS A 61 10.58 -4.17 2.94
CA CYS A 61 10.31 -3.15 1.93
C CYS A 61 10.27 -3.71 0.51
N ARG A 62 11.18 -4.64 0.16
CA ARG A 62 11.17 -5.30 -1.15
C ARG A 62 9.90 -6.15 -1.34
N SER A 63 9.50 -6.90 -0.31
CA SER A 63 8.26 -7.68 -0.34
C SER A 63 7.05 -6.77 -0.55
N SER A 64 6.90 -5.72 0.26
CA SER A 64 5.79 -4.78 0.13
C SER A 64 5.76 -4.10 -1.24
N SER A 65 6.92 -3.77 -1.81
CA SER A 65 6.97 -3.20 -3.17
C SER A 65 6.47 -4.19 -4.23
N SER A 66 6.77 -5.47 -4.08
CA SER A 66 6.25 -6.53 -4.96
C SER A 66 4.73 -6.67 -4.82
N ASP A 67 4.22 -6.67 -3.59
CA ASP A 67 2.78 -6.77 -3.32
C ASP A 67 2.01 -5.58 -3.91
N ILE A 68 2.54 -4.36 -3.78
CA ILE A 68 1.97 -3.15 -4.38
C ILE A 68 1.92 -3.28 -5.91
N ALA A 69 2.96 -3.81 -6.55
CA ALA A 69 2.97 -4.01 -8.00
C ALA A 69 1.92 -5.03 -8.45
N ALA A 70 1.75 -6.12 -7.69
CA ALA A 70 0.72 -7.12 -7.95
C ALA A 70 -0.70 -6.54 -7.80
N LEU A 71 -0.95 -5.77 -6.73
CA LEU A 71 -2.22 -5.08 -6.51
C LEU A 71 -2.53 -4.07 -7.62
N LYS A 72 -1.52 -3.32 -8.09
CA LYS A 72 -1.69 -2.41 -9.24
C LYS A 72 -2.13 -3.16 -10.49
N SER A 73 -1.49 -4.30 -10.80
CA SER A 73 -1.86 -5.11 -11.97
C SER A 73 -3.29 -5.68 -11.85
N LEU A 74 -3.70 -6.09 -10.65
CA LEU A 74 -5.08 -6.52 -10.40
C LEU A 74 -6.08 -5.37 -10.62
N ALA A 75 -5.78 -4.18 -10.09
CA ALA A 75 -6.64 -3.01 -10.26
C ALA A 75 -6.79 -2.60 -11.73
N GLU A 76 -5.71 -2.67 -12.53
CA GLU A 76 -5.77 -2.40 -13.97
C GLU A 76 -6.69 -3.39 -14.69
N ARG A 77 -6.62 -4.69 -14.37
CA ARG A 77 -7.51 -5.71 -14.94
C ARG A 77 -8.97 -5.50 -14.55
N GLU A 78 -9.25 -5.11 -13.31
CA GLU A 78 -10.61 -4.81 -12.85
C GLU A 78 -11.18 -3.59 -13.59
N VAL A 79 -10.38 -2.55 -13.82
CA VAL A 79 -10.79 -1.38 -14.62
C VAL A 79 -11.14 -1.77 -16.05
N GLU A 80 -10.34 -2.63 -16.68
CA GLU A 80 -10.62 -3.15 -18.02
C GLU A 80 -11.93 -3.97 -18.05
N ALA A 81 -12.15 -4.84 -17.06
CA ALA A 81 -13.35 -5.65 -16.93
C ALA A 81 -14.61 -4.79 -16.74
N ILE A 82 -14.54 -3.77 -15.88
CA ILE A 82 -15.61 -2.79 -15.68
C ILE A 82 -15.90 -2.04 -17.00
N GLY A 83 -14.87 -1.62 -17.73
CA GLY A 83 -15.03 -0.97 -19.02
C GLY A 83 -15.70 -1.88 -20.07
N ALA A 84 -15.39 -3.17 -20.08
CA ALA A 84 -16.05 -4.14 -20.95
C ALA A 84 -17.53 -4.38 -20.57
N LEU A 85 -17.83 -4.43 -19.27
CA LEU A 85 -19.19 -4.53 -18.78
C LEU A 85 -20.02 -3.29 -19.14
N ALA A 86 -19.48 -2.09 -18.96
CA ALA A 86 -20.15 -0.84 -19.33
C ALA A 86 -20.56 -0.83 -20.81
N ARG A 87 -19.64 -1.19 -21.72
CA ARG A 87 -19.93 -1.32 -23.15
C ARG A 87 -21.02 -2.36 -23.44
N THR A 88 -21.02 -3.47 -22.70
CA THR A 88 -22.06 -4.50 -22.85
C THR A 88 -23.43 -3.98 -22.42
N VAL A 89 -23.48 -3.24 -21.32
CA VAL A 89 -24.71 -2.60 -20.83
C VAL A 89 -25.23 -1.57 -21.83
N GLU A 90 -24.37 -0.72 -22.39
CA GLU A 90 -24.73 0.24 -23.44
C GLU A 90 -25.32 -0.47 -24.67
N GLN A 91 -24.67 -1.52 -25.18
CA GLN A 91 -25.19 -2.31 -26.31
C GLN A 91 -26.54 -2.97 -26.00
N ILE A 92 -26.75 -3.44 -24.78
CA ILE A 92 -28.05 -4.00 -24.36
C ILE A 92 -29.11 -2.90 -24.34
N ALA A 93 -28.79 -1.73 -23.78
CA ALA A 93 -29.70 -0.59 -23.71
C ALA A 93 -30.11 -0.13 -25.12
N GLU A 94 -29.15 0.06 -26.03
CA GLU A 94 -29.42 0.41 -27.44
C GLU A 94 -30.32 -0.62 -28.14
N ARG A 95 -30.05 -1.92 -27.93
CA ARG A 95 -30.86 -3.00 -28.51
C ARG A 95 -32.29 -3.01 -27.97
N LEU A 96 -32.46 -2.72 -26.68
CA LEU A 96 -33.77 -2.66 -26.04
C LEU A 96 -34.57 -1.46 -26.56
N GLU A 97 -33.94 -0.28 -26.61
CA GLU A 97 -34.55 0.94 -27.14
C GLU A 97 -34.99 0.74 -28.60
N LYS A 98 -34.10 0.23 -29.45
CA LYS A 98 -34.42 -0.04 -30.85
C LYS A 98 -35.60 -1.01 -31.01
N ARG A 99 -35.61 -2.11 -30.27
CA ARG A 99 -36.73 -3.08 -30.30
C ARG A 99 -38.04 -2.49 -29.82
N GLN A 100 -38.01 -1.66 -28.77
CA GLN A 100 -39.22 -1.01 -28.26
C GLN A 100 -39.79 -0.03 -29.27
N THR A 101 -38.95 0.78 -29.90
CA THR A 101 -39.37 1.73 -30.94
C THR A 101 -39.95 1.00 -32.14
N GLU A 102 -39.24 0.00 -32.69
CA GLU A 102 -39.71 -0.80 -33.83
C GLU A 102 -41.05 -1.50 -33.53
N SER A 103 -41.21 -2.06 -32.32
CA SER A 103 -42.46 -2.71 -31.92
C SER A 103 -43.61 -1.71 -31.80
N THR A 104 -43.34 -0.51 -31.31
CA THR A 104 -44.36 0.54 -31.12
C THR A 104 -44.81 1.11 -32.46
N ASP A 105 -43.88 1.32 -33.39
CA ASP A 105 -44.17 1.77 -34.75
C ASP A 105 -45.01 0.74 -35.52
N ALA A 106 -44.64 -0.54 -35.42
CA ALA A 106 -45.40 -1.63 -36.06
C ALA A 106 -46.83 -1.75 -35.51
N LEU A 107 -47.01 -1.56 -34.19
CA LEU A 107 -48.33 -1.57 -33.56
C LEU A 107 -49.16 -0.36 -33.99
N SER A 108 -48.53 0.81 -34.09
CA SER A 108 -49.19 2.04 -34.53
C SER A 108 -49.64 1.93 -35.98
N ALA A 109 -48.81 1.38 -36.87
CA ALA A 109 -49.20 1.10 -38.26
C ALA A 109 -50.41 0.14 -38.34
N ARG A 110 -50.40 -0.94 -37.56
CA ARG A 110 -51.55 -1.86 -37.46
C ARG A 110 -52.81 -1.18 -36.92
N ILE A 111 -52.68 -0.30 -35.94
CA ILE A 111 -53.81 0.48 -35.42
C ILE A 111 -54.40 1.38 -36.52
N VAL A 112 -53.55 2.02 -37.33
CA VAL A 112 -54.00 2.83 -38.48
C VAL A 112 -54.75 1.96 -39.50
N GLU A 113 -54.20 0.80 -39.87
CA GLU A 113 -54.86 -0.14 -40.79
C GLU A 113 -56.22 -0.61 -40.26
N VAL A 114 -56.29 -0.97 -38.97
CA VAL A 114 -57.53 -1.38 -38.31
C VAL A 114 -58.53 -0.23 -38.28
N ALA A 115 -58.10 0.99 -37.98
CA ALA A 115 -58.97 2.17 -37.97
C ALA A 115 -59.56 2.47 -39.36
N GLU A 116 -58.75 2.35 -40.42
CA GLU A 116 -59.22 2.50 -41.80
C GLU A 116 -60.21 1.40 -42.21
N ALA A 117 -59.95 0.15 -41.83
CA ALA A 117 -60.85 -0.97 -42.09
C ALA A 117 -62.21 -0.77 -41.41
N VAL A 118 -62.20 -0.33 -40.15
CA VAL A 118 -63.43 0.00 -39.39
C VAL A 118 -64.20 1.13 -40.09
N ARG A 119 -63.51 2.18 -40.57
CA ARG A 119 -64.14 3.29 -41.28
C ARG A 119 -64.83 2.83 -42.58
N LYS A 120 -64.15 2.00 -43.38
CA LYS A 120 -64.72 1.44 -44.63
C LYS A 120 -65.94 0.56 -44.35
N LEU A 121 -65.90 -0.21 -43.25
CA LEU A 121 -67.02 -1.04 -42.82
C LEU A 121 -68.22 -0.17 -42.43
N ASP A 122 -68.01 0.89 -41.65
CA ASP A 122 -69.07 1.85 -41.28
C ASP A 122 -69.70 2.51 -42.52
N GLU A 123 -68.89 2.95 -43.48
CA GLU A 123 -69.39 3.51 -44.75
C GLU A 123 -70.22 2.50 -45.55
N THR A 124 -69.80 1.24 -45.57
CA THR A 124 -70.53 0.16 -46.26
C THR A 124 -71.87 -0.12 -45.58
N LEU A 125 -71.88 -0.18 -44.24
CA LEU A 125 -73.10 -0.37 -43.46
C LEU A 125 -74.07 0.79 -43.66
N ARG A 126 -73.60 2.04 -43.64
CA ARG A 126 -74.44 3.22 -43.92
C ARG A 126 -75.08 3.14 -45.31
N LYS A 127 -74.32 2.74 -46.33
CA LYS A 127 -74.85 2.55 -47.69
C LYS A 127 -75.90 1.45 -47.75
N LEU A 128 -75.66 0.33 -47.06
CA LEU A 128 -76.61 -0.79 -46.99
C LEU A 128 -77.92 -0.36 -46.32
N VAL A 129 -77.83 0.33 -45.18
CA VAL A 129 -79.01 0.84 -44.44
C VAL A 129 -79.78 1.87 -45.27
N ALA A 130 -79.09 2.72 -46.05
CA ALA A 130 -79.75 3.69 -46.91
C ALA A 130 -80.40 3.08 -48.17
N ALA A 131 -80.12 1.81 -48.48
CA ALA A 131 -80.66 1.09 -49.63
C ALA A 131 -81.86 0.19 -49.30
N ILE A 132 -82.29 0.16 -48.03
CA ILE A 132 -83.46 -0.57 -47.50
C ILE A 132 -84.47 0.46 -47.02
#